data_AF-A0A7C3D9Q6-F1
#
_entry.id   AF-A0A7C3D9Q6-F1
#
_cell.length_a   1.000
_cell.length_b   1.000
_cell.length_c   1.000
_cell.angle_alpha   90.00
_cell.angle_beta   90.00
_cell.angle_gamma   90.00
#
_symmetry.space_group_name_H-M   'P 1'
#
loop_
_entity.id
_entity.type
_entity.pdbx_description
1 polymer ?
#
loop_
_entity_poly.entity_id
_entity_poly.type
_entity_poly.pdbx_seq_one_letter_code
_entity_poly.pdbx_strand_id
1 'polypeptide(L)' 'MHHHQYPIVNNWYANLTGQLFKVRMVAYGPEGMGGLVIEYIDGSKQIISRQEWDCLKLMKHNSSRQKALAEASSEELTHS' A
#
# COMPACT_ATOMS: atom_id res chain seq x y z
N MET A 1 -1.72 18.09 6.59
CA MET A 1 -1.68 16.84 7.39
C MET A 1 -1.36 15.69 6.45
N HIS A 2 -0.12 15.20 6.46
CA HIS A 2 0.27 14.05 5.65
C HIS A 2 -0.21 12.77 6.36
N HIS A 3 -1.12 12.04 5.72
CA HIS A 3 -1.59 10.75 6.21
C HIS A 3 -0.43 9.74 6.12
N HIS A 4 0.33 9.57 7.20
CA HIS A 4 1.34 8.52 7.30
C HIS A 4 0.63 7.17 7.28
N GLN A 5 0.66 6.48 6.14
CA GLN A 5 0.14 5.11 6.06
C GLN A 5 1.16 4.15 6.66
N TYR A 6 0.71 3.36 7.63
CA TYR A 6 1.48 2.20 8.08
C TYR A 6 1.59 1.19 6.93
N PRO A 7 2.79 0.65 6.65
CA PRO A 7 2.96 -0.38 5.64
C PRO A 7 2.20 -1.64 6.03
N ILE A 8 1.48 -2.21 5.07
CA ILE A 8 0.76 -3.47 5.23
C ILE A 8 1.52 -4.53 4.44
N VAL A 9 1.96 -5.57 5.13
CA VAL A 9 2.62 -6.71 4.49
C VAL A 9 1.68 -7.35 3.46
N ASN A 10 2.26 -7.73 2.33
CA ASN A 10 1.59 -8.27 1.16
C ASN A 10 0.65 -7.32 0.40
N ASN A 11 0.63 -6.02 0.71
CA ASN A 11 -0.01 -5.02 -0.12
C ASN A 11 0.93 -4.43 -1.18
N TRP A 12 0.33 -4.04 -2.31
CA TRP A 12 0.99 -3.34 -3.40
C TRP A 12 0.91 -1.82 -3.20
N TYR A 13 1.98 -1.16 -3.58
CA TYR A 13 2.17 0.29 -3.48
C TYR A 13 2.83 0.81 -4.76
N ALA A 14 2.61 2.09 -5.06
CA ALA A 14 3.27 2.79 -6.15
C ALA A 14 4.05 3.99 -5.59
N ASN A 15 5.30 4.15 -6.02
CA ASN A 15 6.04 5.38 -5.76
C ASN A 15 5.65 6.49 -6.76
N LEU A 16 6.21 7.69 -6.61
CA LEU A 16 5.94 8.83 -7.49
C LEU A 16 6.31 8.62 -8.96
N THR A 17 7.25 7.72 -9.23
CA THR A 17 7.67 7.38 -10.60
C THR A 17 6.73 6.36 -11.25
N GLY A 18 5.70 5.89 -10.52
CA GLY A 18 4.76 4.87 -10.98
C GLY A 18 5.28 3.44 -10.82
N GLN A 19 6.46 3.24 -10.23
CA GLN A 19 7.00 1.91 -10.00
C GLN A 19 6.19 1.22 -8.91
N LEU A 20 5.72 0.01 -9.21
CA LEU A 20 4.99 -0.84 -8.28
C LEU A 20 5.94 -1.73 -7.49
N PHE A 21 5.64 -1.86 -6.20
CA PHE A 21 6.34 -2.76 -5.31
C PHE A 21 5.37 -3.29 -4.25
N LYS A 22 5.68 -4.48 -3.72
CA LYS A 22 4.95 -5.16 -2.67
C LYS A 22 5.74 -5.12 -1.38
N VAL A 23 5.10 -4.79 -0.27
CA VAL A 23 5.75 -4.95 1.05
C VAL A 23 5.79 -6.43 1.39
N ARG A 24 6.97 -6.97 1.69
CA ARG A 24 7.14 -8.39 2.05
C ARG A 24 7.43 -8.59 3.52
N MET A 25 8.03 -7.60 4.16
CA MET A 25 8.34 -7.65 5.58
C MET A 25 8.39 -6.25 6.18
N VAL A 26 7.99 -6.14 7.44
CA VAL A 26 8.20 -4.96 8.28
C VAL A 26 8.91 -5.43 9.54
N ALA A 27 10.08 -4.86 9.80
CA ALA A 27 10.88 -5.13 10.99
C ALA A 27 10.58 -4.07 12.06
N TYR A 28 10.32 -4.53 13.28
CA TYR A 28 10.10 -3.70 14.46
C TYR A 28 11.25 -3.89 15.45
N GLY A 29 11.79 -2.78 15.93
CA GLY A 29 12.74 -2.71 17.02
C GLY A 29 12.18 -1.98 18.24
N PRO A 30 13.01 -1.71 19.26
CA PRO A 30 12.58 -1.06 20.50
C PRO A 30 11.92 0.31 20.30
N GLU A 31 12.33 1.06 19.27
CA GLU A 31 11.79 2.38 18.94
C GLU A 31 10.67 2.35 17.88
N GLY A 32 10.17 1.16 17.54
CA GLY A 32 9.13 0.97 16.54
C GLY A 32 9.67 0.45 15.20
N MET A 33 9.05 0.86 14.09
CA MET A 33 9.41 0.33 12.77
C MET A 33 10.84 0.73 12.37
N GLY A 34 11.74 -0.26 12.26
CA GLY A 34 13.15 -0.04 11.94
C GLY A 34 13.46 -0.18 10.46
N GLY A 35 12.75 -1.05 9.74
CA GLY A 35 12.98 -1.27 8.32
C GLY A 35 11.89 -2.08 7.65
N LEU A 36 11.86 -2.05 6.32
CA LEU A 36 10.91 -2.76 5.49
C LEU A 36 11.64 -3.48 4.36
N VAL A 37 11.12 -4.62 3.95
CA VAL A 37 11.52 -5.26 2.70
C VAL A 37 10.42 -5.00 1.68
N ILE A 38 10.79 -4.39 0.56
CA ILE A 38 9.93 -4.25 -0.62
C ILE A 38 10.43 -5.15 -1.74
N GLU A 39 9.50 -5.61 -2.57
CA GLU A 39 9.78 -6.43 -3.75
C GLU A 39 9.13 -5.78 -4.98
N TYR A 40 9.93 -5.46 -5.99
CA TYR A 40 9.46 -4.89 -7.25
C TYR A 40 8.86 -5.98 -8.15
N ILE A 41 8.20 -5.58 -9.25
CA ILE A 41 7.57 -6.52 -10.21
C ILE A 41 8.58 -7.49 -10.82
N ASP A 42 9.81 -7.05 -11.04
CA ASP A 42 10.90 -7.87 -11.58
C ASP A 42 11.46 -8.89 -10.56
N GLY A 43 10.93 -8.91 -9.34
CA GLY A 43 11.34 -9.80 -8.25
C GLY A 43 12.54 -9.30 -7.45
N SER A 44 13.14 -8.16 -7.84
CA SER A 44 14.21 -7.52 -7.07
C SER A 44 13.68 -7.05 -5.72
N LYS A 45 14.51 -7.20 -4.69
CA LYS A 45 14.16 -6.87 -3.30
C LYS A 45 15.06 -5.76 -2.79
N GLN A 46 14.47 -4.83 -2.05
CA GLN A 46 15.18 -3.75 -1.43
C GLN A 46 14.76 -3.62 0.04
N ILE A 47 15.73 -3.37 0.91
CA ILE A 47 15.48 -2.97 2.28
C ILE A 47 15.45 -1.45 2.32
N ILE A 48 14.37 -0.89 2.85
CA ILE A 48 14.22 0.56 3.05
C ILE A 48 13.95 0.86 4.53
N SER A 49 14.46 1.98 4.99
CA SER A 49 14.23 2.50 6.33
C SER A 49 12.82 3.08 6.50
N ARG A 50 12.44 3.35 7.74
CA ARG A 50 11.23 4.12 8.07
C ARG A 50 11.18 5.47 7.36
N GLN A 51 12.31 6.18 7.32
CA GLN A 51 12.38 7.52 6.77
C GLN A 51 12.19 7.49 5.25
N GLU A 52 12.81 6.54 4.57
CA GLU A 52 12.60 6.30 3.14
C GLU A 52 11.14 5.95 2.85
N TRP A 53 10.51 5.11 3.68
CA TRP A 53 9.08 4.80 3.57
C TRP A 53 8.20 6.05 3.69
N ASP A 54 8.45 6.90 4.69
CA ASP A 54 7.69 8.14 4.87
C ASP A 54 7.91 9.13 3.71
N CYS A 55 9.07 9.07 3.03
CA CYS A 55 9.38 9.86 1.84
C CYS A 55 8.79 9.29 0.54
N LEU A 56 8.43 8.01 0.49
CA LEU A 56 7.66 7.45 -0.62
C LEU A 56 6.30 8.13 -0.59
N LYS A 57 6.11 9.18 -1.39
CA LYS A 57 4.77 9.75 -1.60
C LYS A 57 3.94 8.70 -2.33
N LEU A 58 3.25 7.87 -1.55
CA LEU A 58 2.36 6.84 -2.03
C LEU A 58 1.20 7.53 -2.74
N MET A 59 1.05 7.28 -4.05
CA MET A 59 -0.15 7.73 -4.75
C MET A 59 -1.34 6.98 -4.17
N LYS A 60 -2.10 7.64 -3.29
CA LYS A 60 -3.36 7.14 -2.76
C LYS A 60 -4.36 7.12 -3.92
N HIS A 61 -4.45 6.01 -4.64
CA HIS A 61 -5.56 5.82 -5.57
C HIS A 61 -6.82 5.80 -4.69
N ASN A 62 -7.61 6.88 -4.79
CA ASN A 62 -8.76 7.12 -3.94
C ASN A 62 -9.81 6.04 -4.27
N SER A 63 -9.90 4.99 -3.44
CA SER A 63 -10.80 3.85 -3.60
C SER A 63 -12.29 4.18 -3.40
N SER A 64 -12.70 5.43 -3.61
CA SER A 64 -14.11 5.83 -3.54
C SER A 64 -14.93 5.24 -4.70
N ARG A 65 -14.28 4.86 -5.82
CA ARG A 65 -14.99 4.31 -6.99
C ARG A 65 -15.22 2.80 -6.93
N GLN A 66 -14.36 2.04 -6.26
CA GLN A 66 -14.52 0.58 -6.15
C GLN A 66 -15.54 0.19 -5.08
N LYS A 67 -15.66 0.98 -3.99
CA LYS A 67 -16.68 0.73 -2.96
C LYS A 67 -18.10 1.01 -3.47
N ALA A 68 -18.28 2.10 -4.22
CA ALA A 68 -19.56 2.42 -4.84
C ALA A 68 -20.01 1.42 -5.92
N LEU A 69 -19.07 0.85 -6.71
CA LEU A 69 -19.42 -0.20 -7.68
C LEU A 69 -19.75 -1.55 -7.02
N ALA A 70 -19.11 -1.90 -5.89
CA ALA A 70 -19.40 -3.13 -5.17
C ALA A 70 -20.77 -3.08 -4.45
N GLU A 71 -21.14 -1.91 -3.93
CA GLU A 71 -22.45 -1.68 -3.30
C GLU A 71 -23.57 -1.59 -4.36
N ALA A 72 -23.36 -0.88 -5.47
CA ALA A 72 -24.34 -0.78 -6.55
C ALA A 72 -24.60 -2.11 -7.29
N SER A 73 -23.62 -3.02 -7.34
CA SER A 73 -23.80 -4.34 -7.95
C SER A 73 -24.53 -5.35 -7.04
N SER A 74 -24.73 -5.03 -5.75
CA SER A 74 -25.39 -5.93 -4.80
C SER A 74 -26.90 -5.67 -4.65
N GLU A 75 -27.41 -4.52 -5.13
CA GLU A 75 -28.84 -4.15 -5.01
C GLU A 75 -29.71 -4.61 -6.20
N GLU A 76 -29.13 -5.07 -7.32
CA GLU A 76 -29.92 -5.56 -8.49
C GLU A 76 -30.42 -7.02 -8.35
N LEU A 77 -30.17 -7.72 -7.24
CA LEU A 77 -30.57 -9.12 -7.05
C LEU A 77 -31.71 -9.36 -6.04
N THR A 78 -32.40 -8.32 -5.56
CA THR A 78 -33.52 -8.47 -4.60
C THR A 78 -34.86 -7.87 -5.05
N HIS A 79 -35.09 -7.76 -6.36
CA HIS A 79 -36.44 -7.59 -6.90
C HIS A 79 -36.58 -8.32 -8.24
N SER A 80 -36.98 -9.58 -8.16
CA SER A 80 -37.67 -10.32 -9.23
C SER A 80 -38.87 -11.01 -8.61
#